data_AF-A0A4Z0C2Q3-F1
#
_entry.id   AF-A0A4Z0C2Q3-F1
#
_cell.length_a   1.000
_cell.length_b   1.000
_cell.length_c   1.000
_cell.angle_alpha   90.00
_cell.angle_beta   90.00
_cell.angle_gamma   90.00
#
_symmetry.space_group_name_H-M   'P 1'
#
loop_
_entity.id
_entity.type
_entity.pdbx_description
1 polymer ?
#
loop_
_entity_poly.entity_id
_entity_poly.type
_entity_poly.pdbx_seq_one_letter_code
_entity_poly.pdbx_strand_id
1 'polypeptide(L)' 'MADPVESLVTDLVESIAHAPRPYEDVIEAWGTHCPRLPVWEEALGRGLIRCTPDRMVEITEAGRVLLRNHDA' A
#
# COMPACT_ATOMS: atom_id res chain seq x y z
N MET A 1 -8.42 -0.38 19.60
CA MET A 1 -8.89 -1.22 18.47
C MET A 1 -8.15 -0.69 17.27
N ALA A 2 -7.30 -1.48 16.64
CA ALA A 2 -6.59 -1.04 15.43
C ALA A 2 -7.64 -0.74 14.35
N ASP A 3 -7.52 0.42 13.72
CA ASP A 3 -8.36 0.78 12.60
C ASP A 3 -8.16 -0.28 11.49
N PRO A 4 -9.22 -0.94 11.01
CA PRO A 4 -9.08 -2.04 10.04
C PRO A 4 -8.43 -1.56 8.73
N VAL A 5 -8.58 -0.28 8.40
CA VAL A 5 -7.89 0.36 7.28
C VAL A 5 -6.38 0.42 7.51
N GLU A 6 -5.90 0.79 8.70
CA GLU A 6 -4.46 0.86 8.99
C GLU A 6 -3.77 -0.51 8.88
N SER A 7 -4.45 -1.57 9.32
CA SER A 7 -3.93 -2.95 9.16
C SER A 7 -3.81 -3.29 7.67
N LEU A 8 -4.87 -3.07 6.89
CA LEU A 8 -4.88 -3.38 5.46
C LEU A 8 -3.88 -2.53 4.65
N VAL A 9 -3.68 -1.26 5.03
CA VAL A 9 -2.65 -0.41 4.43
C VAL A 9 -1.27 -0.97 4.71
N THR A 10 -1.02 -1.46 5.92
CA THR A 10 0.26 -2.09 6.27
C THR A 10 0.47 -3.38 5.47
N ASP A 11 -0.53 -4.25 5.38
CA ASP A 11 -0.48 -5.48 4.57
C ASP A 11 -0.20 -5.18 3.08
N LEU A 12 -0.85 -4.15 2.50
CA LEU A 12 -0.58 -3.70 1.14
C LEU A 12 0.89 -3.27 0.99
N VAL A 13 1.37 -2.40 1.88
CA VAL A 13 2.73 -1.86 1.82
C VAL A 13 3.76 -2.97 1.95
N GLU A 14 3.53 -3.95 2.84
CA GLU A 14 4.38 -5.13 2.99
C GLU A 14 4.41 -5.98 1.72
N SER A 15 3.25 -6.22 1.10
CA SER A 15 3.13 -6.98 -0.15
C SER A 15 3.93 -6.36 -1.31
N ILE A 16 4.00 -5.02 -1.38
CA ILE A 16 4.82 -4.28 -2.35
C ILE A 16 6.29 -4.20 -1.93
N ALA A 17 6.59 -4.21 -0.63
CA ALA A 17 7.96 -4.22 -0.13
C ALA A 17 8.72 -5.48 -0.54
N HIS A 18 8.01 -6.62 -0.62
CA HIS A 18 8.60 -7.88 -1.03
C HIS A 18 9.09 -7.86 -2.48
N ALA A 19 8.28 -7.30 -3.39
CA ALA A 19 8.64 -7.13 -4.79
C ALA A 19 7.77 -6.02 -5.43
N PRO A 20 8.35 -5.16 -6.31
CA PRO A 20 7.55 -4.29 -7.16
C PRO A 20 6.53 -5.09 -7.97
N ARG A 21 5.30 -4.57 -8.08
CA ARG A 21 4.20 -5.25 -8.77
C ARG A 21 3.58 -4.38 -9.86
N PRO A 22 3.05 -4.96 -10.94
CA PRO A 22 2.28 -4.21 -11.93
C PRO A 22 1.08 -3.50 -11.30
N TYR A 23 0.78 -2.29 -11.74
CA TYR A 23 -0.35 -1.51 -11.27
C TYR A 23 -1.68 -2.27 -11.43
N GLU A 24 -1.86 -3.00 -12.53
CA GLU A 24 -3.08 -3.77 -12.75
C GLU A 24 -3.30 -4.85 -11.69
N ASP A 25 -2.26 -5.62 -11.35
CA ASP A 25 -2.34 -6.66 -10.31
C ASP A 25 -2.64 -6.06 -8.94
N VAL A 26 -2.04 -4.90 -8.64
CA VAL A 26 -2.25 -4.24 -7.34
C VAL A 26 -3.65 -3.67 -7.24
N ILE A 27 -4.16 -3.01 -8.29
CA ILE A 27 -5.54 -2.51 -8.30
C ILE A 27 -6.56 -3.64 -8.32
N GLU A 28 -6.28 -4.76 -9.00
CA GLU A 28 -7.19 -5.91 -8.97
C GLU A 28 -7.30 -6.50 -7.56
N ALA A 29 -6.17 -6.60 -6.84
CA ALA A 29 -6.13 -7.16 -5.49
C ALA A 29 -6.61 -6.18 -4.40
N TRP A 30 -6.35 -4.87 -4.56
CA TRP A 30 -6.52 -3.86 -3.50
C TRP A 30 -7.46 -2.71 -3.87
N GLY A 31 -7.93 -2.65 -5.11
CA GLY A 31 -8.91 -1.67 -5.57
C GLY A 31 -10.29 -1.99 -5.03
N THR A 32 -10.56 -1.63 -3.78
CA THR A 32 -11.90 -1.76 -3.21
C THR A 32 -12.78 -0.61 -3.69
N HIS A 33 -13.87 -0.92 -4.40
CA HIS A 33 -14.94 0.05 -4.72
C HIS A 33 -15.74 0.51 -3.48
N CYS A 34 -15.39 0.04 -2.28
CA CYS A 34 -16.08 0.41 -1.05
C CYS A 34 -15.55 1.76 -0.51
N PRO A 35 -16.40 2.79 -0.37
CA PRO A 35 -15.96 4.13 0.08
C PRO A 35 -15.49 4.19 1.54
N ARG A 36 -15.62 3.09 2.30
CA ARG A 36 -15.19 2.99 3.70
C ARG A 36 -13.82 2.36 3.90
N LEU A 37 -13.26 1.72 2.87
CA LEU A 37 -11.97 1.02 2.94
C LEU A 37 -11.09 1.42 1.74
N PRO A 38 -10.69 2.69 1.63
CA PRO A 38 -9.85 3.18 0.52
C PRO A 38 -8.37 2.82 0.74
N VAL A 39 -8.05 1.53 0.89
CA VAL A 39 -6.69 1.06 1.27
C VAL A 39 -5.63 1.53 0.29
N TRP A 40 -5.89 1.36 -1.01
CA TRP A 40 -5.00 1.81 -2.07
C TRP A 40 -4.83 3.33 -2.07
N GLU A 41 -5.93 4.08 -2.03
CA GLU A 41 -5.89 5.54 -2.01
C GLU A 41 -5.23 6.10 -0.76
N GLU A 42 -5.41 5.49 0.40
CA GLU A 42 -4.74 5.88 1.64
C GLU A 42 -3.23 5.63 1.55
N ALA A 43 -2.81 4.47 1.03
CA ALA A 43 -1.39 4.16 0.87
C ALA A 43 -0.70 5.12 -0.10
N LEU A 44 -1.36 5.48 -1.21
CA LEU A 44 -0.89 6.50 -2.15
C LEU A 44 -0.92 7.91 -1.53
N GLY A 45 -2.02 8.28 -0.87
CA GLY A 45 -2.22 9.62 -0.29
C GLY A 45 -1.25 9.92 0.83
N ARG A 46 -0.86 8.90 1.60
CA ARG A 46 0.20 8.95 2.60
C ARG A 46 1.61 8.86 2.00
N GLY A 47 1.73 8.61 0.70
CA GLY A 47 3.00 8.48 0.00
C GLY A 47 3.81 7.26 0.41
N LEU A 48 3.17 6.18 0.88
CA LEU A 48 3.82 4.94 1.31
C LEU A 48 4.25 4.07 0.11
N ILE A 49 3.49 4.17 -0.98
CA ILE A 49 3.75 3.54 -2.27
C ILE A 49 3.73 4.61 -3.37
N ARG A 50 4.30 4.28 -4.52
CA ARG A 50 4.26 5.14 -5.72
C ARG A 50 4.09 4.31 -6.98
N CYS A 51 3.45 4.90 -7.98
CA CYS A 51 3.40 4.38 -9.33
C CYS A 51 4.53 4.98 -10.18
N THR A 52 5.28 4.12 -10.85
CA THR A 52 6.32 4.50 -11.80
C THR A 52 5.73 4.74 -13.21
N PRO A 53 6.47 5.40 -14.11
CA PRO A 53 6.05 5.57 -15.51
C PRO A 53 5.80 4.24 -16.23
N ASP A 54 6.53 3.19 -15.87
CA ASP A 54 6.40 1.83 -16.40
C ASP A 54 5.17 1.08 -15.85
N ARG A 55 4.27 1.78 -15.15
CA ARG A 55 3.08 1.22 -14.49
C ARG A 55 3.41 0.16 -13.44
N MET A 56 4.57 0.27 -12.79
CA MET A 56 4.92 -0.55 -11.63
C MET A 56 4.67 0.21 -10.34
N VAL A 57 4.15 -0.49 -9.33
CA VAL A 57 3.98 0.01 -7.97
C VAL A 57 5.18 -0.40 -7.13
N GLU A 58 5.79 0.58 -6.48
CA GLU A 58 6.96 0.41 -5.65
C GLU A 58 6.74 1.02 -4.26
N ILE A 59 7.40 0.45 -3.25
CA ILE A 59 7.43 1.01 -1.90
C ILE A 59 8.35 2.25 -1.84
N THR A 60 7.88 3.29 -1.16
CA THR A 60 8.69 4.50 -0.90
C THR A 60 9.50 4.37 0.39
N GLU A 61 10.33 5.36 0.69
CA GLU A 61 11.01 5.40 1.98
C GLU A 61 10.04 5.54 3.15
N ALA A 62 8.95 6.28 2.98
CA ALA A 62 7.92 6.42 4.01
C ALA A 62 7.23 5.07 4.29
N GLY A 63 6.95 4.28 3.24
CA GLY A 63 6.43 2.91 3.41
C GLY A 63 7.40 2.02 4.18
N ARG A 64 8.71 2.09 3.88
CA ARG A 64 9.72 1.33 4.61
C ARG A 64 9.83 1.73 6.09
N VAL A 65 9.72 3.01 6.41
CA VAL A 65 9.67 3.51 7.79
C VAL A 65 8.45 2.93 8.52
N LEU A 66 7.29 2.93 7.87
CA LEU A 66 6.05 2.39 8.44
C LEU A 66 6.20 0.91 8.81
N LEU A 67 6.74 0.09 7.92
CA LEU A 67 6.95 -1.35 8.19
C LEU A 67 7.90 -1.59 9.37
N ARG A 68 8.99 -0.81 9.46
CA ARG A 68 9.91 -0.91 10.60
C ARG A 68 9.27 -0.58 11.95
N ASN A 69 8.29 0.32 11.96
CA ASN A 69 7.58 0.72 13.17
C ASN A 69 6.42 -0.22 13.53
N HIS A 70 5.97 -1.05 12.58
CA HIS A 70 4.89 -2.02 12.80
C HIS A 70 5.42 -3.35 13.37
N ASP A 71 6.65 -3.72 13.03
CA ASP A 71 7.33 -4.93 13.53
C ASP A 71 7.95 -4.76 14.94
N ALA A 72 7.91 -3.54 15.50
CA ALA A 72 8.56 -3.14 16.76
C ALA A 72 7.57 -3.06 17.94
#